data_AF-A0A0N8VT17-F1
#
_entry.id   AF-A0A0N8VT17-F1
#
_cell.length_a   1.000
_cell.length_b   1.000
_cell.length_c   1.000
_cell.angle_alpha   90.00
_cell.angle_beta   90.00
_cell.angle_gamma   90.00
#
_symmetry.space_group_name_H-M   'P 1'
#
loop_
_entity.id
_entity.type
_entity.pdbx_description
1 polymer ?
#
loop_
_entity_poly.entity_id
_entity_poly.type
_entity_poly.pdbx_seq_one_letter_code
_entity_poly.pdbx_strand_id
1 'polypeptide(L)'
;MGLPEVDFNSYATHRGDHLTAQRATFANPKLFNEMVIEDGKVKQGSLTRLEPEGQVMRMWEAIETYMDRKQPLIIIAGADYGQGSSRDWAAKGVRLAGVEAIAAEGFERIHRTNLVGMGVLPLEFMPGTNRKTLHIDGSETYDVLGERTPRATLTLVITRKNGERVDVPVTCRLDTAEEVSIYEAGGVLQRFAQDFLESATV
;
A
#
# COMPACT_ATOMS: atom_id res chain seq x y z
N MET A 1 -26.28 -1.19 9.01
CA MET A 1 -26.38 -0.63 10.37
C MET A 1 -27.63 0.22 10.59
N GLY A 2 -28.26 0.82 9.57
CA GLY A 2 -29.57 1.47 9.73
C GLY A 2 -29.58 2.69 10.67
N LEU A 3 -28.40 3.24 10.98
CA LEU A 3 -28.21 4.37 11.87
C LEU A 3 -28.49 5.68 11.13
N PRO A 4 -29.02 6.71 11.81
CA PRO A 4 -29.12 8.05 11.24
C PRO A 4 -27.73 8.71 11.14
N GLU A 5 -27.57 9.64 10.21
CA GLU A 5 -26.28 10.29 9.91
C GLU A 5 -25.67 11.00 11.13
N VAL A 6 -26.52 11.58 11.99
CA VAL A 6 -26.09 12.23 13.25
C VAL A 6 -25.35 11.27 14.20
N ASP A 7 -25.62 9.98 14.10
CA ASP A 7 -25.01 8.94 14.95
C ASP A 7 -23.77 8.29 14.30
N PHE A 8 -23.37 8.73 13.11
CA PHE A 8 -22.17 8.18 12.44
C PHE A 8 -20.88 8.48 13.19
N ASN A 9 -20.84 9.56 13.97
CA ASN A 9 -19.64 9.98 14.69
C ASN A 9 -18.41 10.13 13.76
N SER A 10 -17.19 10.17 14.30
CA SER A 10 -15.96 10.30 13.51
C SER A 10 -15.27 8.95 13.26
N TYR A 11 -14.48 8.85 12.19
CA TYR A 11 -13.64 7.66 11.95
C TYR A 11 -12.72 7.32 13.13
N ALA A 12 -12.27 8.32 13.89
CA ALA A 12 -11.43 8.11 15.07
C ALA A 12 -12.17 7.34 16.18
N THR A 13 -13.48 7.58 16.36
CA THR A 13 -14.29 6.86 17.34
C THR A 13 -14.56 5.41 16.94
N HIS A 14 -14.48 5.11 15.65
CA HIS A 14 -14.66 3.76 15.10
C HIS A 14 -13.36 2.99 14.90
N ARG A 15 -12.25 3.44 15.49
CA ARG A 15 -10.93 2.81 15.28
C ARG A 15 -10.83 1.36 15.78
N GLY A 16 -11.80 0.88 16.56
CA GLY A 16 -11.92 -0.52 16.98
C GLY A 16 -12.70 -1.41 16.01
N ASP A 17 -13.45 -0.83 15.07
CA ASP A 17 -14.18 -1.56 14.03
C ASP A 17 -13.36 -1.58 12.74
N HIS A 18 -12.79 -2.75 12.43
CA HIS A 18 -11.97 -2.94 11.25
C HIS A 18 -12.74 -2.74 9.94
N LEU A 19 -14.05 -3.00 9.88
CA LEU A 19 -14.84 -2.80 8.66
C LEU A 19 -14.98 -1.31 8.34
N THR A 20 -15.29 -0.51 9.36
CA THR A 20 -15.36 0.95 9.21
C THR A 20 -13.99 1.53 8.89
N ALA A 21 -12.94 1.08 9.58
CA ALA A 21 -11.59 1.58 9.35
C ALA A 21 -11.02 1.20 7.97
N GLN A 22 -11.33 -0.01 7.49
CA GLN A 22 -10.99 -0.42 6.12
C GLN A 22 -11.66 0.49 5.09
N ARG A 23 -12.97 0.74 5.21
CA ARG A 23 -13.69 1.67 4.32
C ARG A 23 -13.22 3.12 4.42
N ALA A 24 -12.64 3.51 5.56
CA ALA A 24 -12.02 4.82 5.76
C ALA A 24 -10.63 4.93 5.12
N THR A 25 -10.02 3.82 4.71
CA THR A 25 -8.69 3.81 4.08
C THR A 25 -8.77 4.50 2.73
N PHE A 26 -7.93 5.53 2.54
CA PHE A 26 -7.96 6.41 1.36
C PHE A 26 -9.33 7.09 1.11
N ALA A 27 -10.17 7.24 2.14
CA ALA A 27 -11.49 7.87 2.06
C ALA A 27 -11.47 9.42 2.06
N ASN A 28 -10.29 10.03 2.04
CA ASN A 28 -10.17 11.49 2.09
C ASN A 28 -10.72 12.11 0.78
N PRO A 29 -11.72 13.01 0.83
CA PRO A 29 -12.28 13.65 -0.36
C PRO A 29 -11.26 14.52 -1.10
N LYS A 30 -10.12 14.83 -0.48
CA LYS A 30 -9.03 15.59 -1.11
C LYS A 30 -7.97 14.74 -1.80
N LEU A 31 -8.11 13.42 -1.81
CA LEU A 31 -7.16 12.51 -2.45
C LEU A 31 -7.07 12.80 -3.96
N PHE A 32 -5.86 12.72 -4.51
CA PHE A 32 -5.61 12.72 -5.95
C PHE A 32 -5.02 11.38 -6.33
N ASN A 33 -5.72 10.63 -7.18
CA ASN A 33 -5.25 9.36 -7.72
C ASN A 33 -4.96 9.55 -9.21
N GLU A 34 -3.70 9.44 -9.61
CA GLU A 34 -3.25 9.68 -10.99
C GLU A 34 -3.91 8.75 -12.02
N MET A 35 -4.54 7.65 -11.58
CA MET A 35 -5.34 6.75 -12.44
C MET A 35 -6.73 7.33 -12.81
N VAL A 36 -7.22 8.35 -12.10
CA VAL A 36 -8.57 8.90 -12.30
C VAL A 36 -8.47 10.26 -12.99
N ILE A 37 -8.53 10.22 -14.32
CA ILE A 37 -8.45 11.41 -15.17
C ILE A 37 -9.84 11.79 -15.67
N GLU A 38 -10.23 13.05 -15.48
CA GLU A 38 -11.44 13.69 -16.00
C GLU A 38 -11.04 15.01 -16.67
N ASP A 39 -11.45 15.21 -17.93
CA ASP A 39 -11.07 16.38 -18.75
C ASP A 39 -9.55 16.67 -18.79
N GLY A 40 -8.73 15.61 -18.84
CA GLY A 40 -7.28 15.70 -18.89
C GLY A 40 -6.61 16.08 -17.56
N LYS A 41 -7.35 16.13 -16.46
CA LYS A 41 -6.84 16.43 -15.12
C LYS A 41 -7.17 15.32 -14.14
N VAL A 42 -6.35 15.17 -13.10
CA VAL A 42 -6.63 14.24 -12.02
C VAL A 42 -7.87 14.71 -11.25
N LYS A 43 -8.89 13.86 -11.21
CA LYS A 43 -10.12 14.12 -10.45
C LYS A 43 -9.85 13.96 -8.97
N GLN A 44 -10.19 14.98 -8.19
CA GLN A 44 -10.07 14.94 -6.74
C GLN A 44 -11.19 14.07 -6.14
N GLY A 45 -10.85 13.18 -5.22
CA GLY A 45 -11.81 12.36 -4.50
C GLY A 45 -11.24 11.02 -4.06
N SER A 46 -11.98 10.33 -3.18
CA SER A 46 -11.71 8.93 -2.81
C SER A 46 -12.15 7.99 -3.95
N LEU A 47 -11.40 8.03 -5.03
CA LEU A 47 -11.69 7.35 -6.29
C LEU A 47 -10.48 6.57 -6.76
N THR A 48 -10.73 5.47 -7.48
CA THR A 48 -9.71 4.75 -8.24
C THR A 48 -10.32 4.15 -9.50
N ARG A 49 -9.47 3.75 -10.44
CA ARG A 49 -9.86 3.00 -11.63
C ARG A 49 -9.60 1.52 -11.37
N LEU A 50 -10.66 0.72 -11.42
CA LEU A 50 -10.58 -0.74 -11.28
C LEU A 50 -9.99 -1.33 -12.56
N GLU A 51 -8.88 -2.03 -12.44
CA GLU A 51 -8.22 -2.76 -13.51
C GLU A 51 -8.51 -4.27 -13.42
N PRO A 52 -8.66 -4.96 -14.57
CA PRO A 52 -8.43 -4.46 -15.94
C PRO A 52 -9.65 -3.80 -16.61
N GLU A 53 -10.77 -3.63 -15.88
CA GLU A 53 -12.03 -3.12 -16.43
C GLU A 53 -11.98 -1.66 -16.88
N GLY A 54 -11.06 -0.86 -16.34
CA GLY A 54 -10.96 0.57 -16.59
C GLY A 54 -12.08 1.40 -15.94
N GLN A 55 -12.87 0.83 -15.03
CA GLN A 55 -14.02 1.49 -14.42
C GLN A 55 -13.61 2.37 -13.23
N VAL A 56 -13.93 3.66 -13.26
CA VAL A 56 -13.75 4.54 -12.10
C VAL A 56 -14.85 4.30 -11.08
N MET A 57 -14.48 4.08 -9.81
CA MET A 57 -15.41 3.85 -8.71
C MET A 57 -14.85 4.38 -7.38
N ARG A 58 -15.62 4.26 -6.29
CA ARG A 58 -15.15 4.69 -4.97
C ARG A 58 -14.05 3.75 -4.49
N MET A 59 -13.09 4.29 -3.76
CA MET A 59 -11.92 3.52 -3.33
C MET A 59 -12.28 2.28 -2.51
N TRP A 60 -13.25 2.39 -1.60
CA TRP A 60 -13.68 1.26 -0.77
C TRP A 60 -14.35 0.14 -1.59
N GLU A 61 -15.08 0.47 -2.67
CA GLU A 61 -15.69 -0.51 -3.58
C GLU A 61 -14.61 -1.27 -4.33
N ALA A 62 -13.57 -0.57 -4.79
CA ALA A 62 -12.42 -1.18 -5.44
C ALA A 62 -11.62 -2.08 -4.49
N ILE A 63 -11.42 -1.65 -3.23
CA ILE A 63 -10.77 -2.47 -2.20
C ILE A 63 -11.56 -3.76 -1.97
N GLU A 64 -12.86 -3.68 -1.70
CA GLU A 64 -13.71 -4.86 -1.51
C GLU A 64 -13.65 -5.79 -2.75
N THR A 65 -13.70 -5.22 -3.95
CA THR A 65 -13.59 -5.97 -5.21
C THR A 65 -12.26 -6.73 -5.33
N TYR A 66 -11.12 -6.09 -5.05
CA TYR A 66 -9.82 -6.76 -5.12
C TYR A 66 -9.58 -7.78 -4.01
N MET A 67 -10.16 -7.55 -2.83
CA MET A 67 -10.17 -8.54 -1.76
C MET A 67 -10.92 -9.81 -2.16
N ASP A 68 -12.10 -9.67 -2.77
CA ASP A 68 -12.88 -10.81 -3.28
C ASP A 68 -12.12 -11.56 -4.39
N ARG A 69 -11.38 -10.82 -5.23
CA ARG A 69 -10.47 -11.40 -6.24
C ARG A 69 -9.25 -12.10 -5.63
N LYS A 70 -8.96 -11.89 -4.33
CA LYS A 70 -7.72 -12.31 -3.66
C LYS A 70 -6.47 -11.85 -4.42
N GLN A 71 -6.54 -10.66 -5.00
CA GLN A 71 -5.49 -10.12 -5.84
C GLN A 71 -4.55 -9.25 -5.00
N PRO A 72 -3.23 -9.56 -4.98
CA PRO A 72 -2.25 -8.68 -4.36
C PRO A 72 -2.24 -7.30 -5.02
N LEU A 73 -2.13 -6.26 -4.19
CA LEU A 73 -2.07 -4.88 -4.67
C LEU A 73 -0.70 -4.23 -4.37
N ILE A 74 -0.36 -3.25 -5.19
CA ILE A 74 0.78 -2.35 -4.99
C ILE A 74 0.29 -0.90 -5.03
N ILE A 75 0.93 -0.03 -4.26
CA ILE A 75 0.74 1.43 -4.37
C ILE A 75 1.98 2.05 -5.01
N ILE A 76 1.77 2.92 -6.00
CA ILE A 76 2.82 3.76 -6.59
C ILE A 76 2.66 5.20 -6.07
N ALA A 77 3.72 5.81 -5.53
CA ALA A 77 3.66 7.11 -4.86
C ALA A 77 4.84 8.05 -5.17
N GLY A 78 4.73 9.30 -4.71
CA GLY A 78 5.76 10.34 -4.82
C GLY A 78 6.78 10.36 -3.67
N ALA A 79 7.43 11.52 -3.47
CA ALA A 79 8.63 11.66 -2.63
C ALA A 79 8.41 11.64 -1.11
N ASP A 80 7.21 11.96 -0.64
CA ASP A 80 6.90 12.11 0.80
C ASP A 80 5.76 11.19 1.22
N TYR A 81 5.77 9.93 0.78
CA TYR A 81 4.69 9.01 1.09
C TYR A 81 4.57 8.76 2.59
N GLY A 82 3.39 9.06 3.14
CA GLY A 82 3.11 8.92 4.57
C GLY A 82 3.36 10.16 5.43
N GLN A 83 3.65 11.32 4.84
CA GLN A 83 3.84 12.56 5.60
C GLN A 83 2.59 12.94 6.41
N GLY A 84 2.79 13.34 7.66
CA GLY A 84 1.75 13.85 8.54
C GLY A 84 1.84 13.26 9.94
N SER A 85 0.74 13.33 10.70
CA SER A 85 0.69 12.72 12.03
C SER A 85 0.66 11.20 11.92
N SER A 86 1.39 10.52 12.82
CA SER A 86 1.28 9.07 12.97
C SER A 86 -0.16 8.72 13.37
N ARG A 87 -0.77 7.80 12.64
CA ARG A 87 -2.15 7.34 12.85
C ARG A 87 -2.17 5.83 12.80
N ASP A 88 -2.81 5.21 13.80
CA ASP A 88 -2.87 3.76 13.99
C ASP A 88 -3.28 3.00 12.71
N TRP A 89 -4.20 3.59 11.93
CA TRP A 89 -4.79 2.97 10.75
C TRP A 89 -4.08 3.26 9.43
N ALA A 90 -3.08 4.14 9.39
CA ALA A 90 -2.41 4.53 8.15
C ALA A 90 -1.69 3.34 7.47
N ALA A 91 -1.11 2.42 8.25
CA ALA A 91 -0.50 1.19 7.73
C ALA A 91 -1.45 -0.01 7.79
N LYS A 92 -2.25 -0.14 8.86
CA LYS A 92 -3.22 -1.24 9.00
C LYS A 92 -4.25 -1.25 7.87
N GLY A 93 -4.79 -0.07 7.52
CA GLY A 93 -5.76 0.07 6.44
C GLY A 93 -5.19 -0.37 5.10
N VAL A 94 -3.94 0.02 4.81
CA VAL A 94 -3.21 -0.40 3.61
C VAL A 94 -3.06 -1.92 3.57
N ARG A 95 -2.62 -2.54 4.66
CA ARG A 95 -2.50 -4.00 4.72
C ARG A 95 -3.85 -4.70 4.55
N LEU A 96 -4.90 -4.23 5.24
CA LEU A 96 -6.26 -4.77 5.13
C LEU A 96 -6.86 -4.59 3.74
N ALA A 97 -6.39 -3.62 2.95
CA ALA A 97 -6.81 -3.45 1.57
C ALA A 97 -6.17 -4.46 0.61
N GLY A 98 -5.28 -5.33 1.09
CA GLY A 98 -4.57 -6.32 0.26
C GLY A 98 -3.30 -5.79 -0.40
N VAL A 99 -2.78 -4.64 0.05
CA VAL A 99 -1.51 -4.11 -0.45
C VAL A 99 -0.36 -4.90 0.15
N GLU A 100 0.48 -5.46 -0.72
CA GLU A 100 1.69 -6.21 -0.34
C GLU A 100 2.95 -5.36 -0.43
N ALA A 101 2.98 -4.38 -1.33
CA ALA A 101 4.13 -3.51 -1.55
C ALA A 101 3.75 -2.05 -1.84
N ILE A 102 4.68 -1.14 -1.58
CA ILE A 102 4.58 0.27 -1.99
C ILE A 102 5.86 0.64 -2.70
N ALA A 103 5.78 1.16 -3.92
CA ALA A 103 6.91 1.76 -4.61
C ALA A 103 6.75 3.29 -4.65
N ALA A 104 7.64 4.01 -3.97
CA ALA A 104 7.57 5.46 -3.84
C ALA A 104 8.89 6.12 -4.25
N GLU A 105 8.86 7.43 -4.53
CA GLU A 105 10.10 8.21 -4.68
C GLU A 105 10.76 8.47 -3.31
N GLY A 106 10.00 8.34 -2.22
CA GLY A 106 10.51 8.45 -0.85
C GLY A 106 9.40 8.25 0.18
N PHE A 107 9.81 8.04 1.43
CA PHE A 107 8.92 7.75 2.55
C PHE A 107 9.17 8.67 3.75
N GLU A 108 8.10 9.05 4.44
CA GLU A 108 8.23 9.53 5.81
C GLU A 108 8.70 8.38 6.72
N ARG A 109 9.67 8.67 7.59
CA ARG A 109 10.42 7.68 8.38
C ARG A 109 9.52 6.82 9.27
N ILE A 110 8.59 7.44 10.00
CA ILE A 110 7.68 6.73 10.94
C ILE A 110 6.68 5.89 10.15
N HIS A 111 6.10 6.45 9.08
CA HIS A 111 5.17 5.72 8.25
C HIS A 111 5.80 4.46 7.62
N ARG A 112 7.04 4.57 7.10
CA ARG A 112 7.80 3.43 6.60
C ARG A 112 7.93 2.31 7.65
N THR A 113 8.31 2.65 8.89
CA THR A 113 8.38 1.66 9.98
C THR A 113 7.02 1.01 10.25
N ASN A 114 5.93 1.77 10.23
CA ASN A 114 4.59 1.23 10.43
C ASN A 114 4.18 0.25 9.31
N LEU A 115 4.55 0.52 8.05
CA LEU A 115 4.30 -0.38 6.93
C LEU A 115 5.02 -1.71 7.10
N VAL A 116 6.31 -1.67 7.45
CA VAL A 116 7.10 -2.88 7.75
C VAL A 116 6.48 -3.67 8.90
N GLY A 117 6.07 -2.97 9.97
CA GLY A 117 5.39 -3.60 11.10
C GLY A 117 4.08 -4.29 10.73
N MET A 118 3.42 -3.88 9.64
CA MET A 118 2.20 -4.53 9.11
C MET A 118 2.49 -5.56 8.02
N GLY A 119 3.77 -5.82 7.68
CA GLY A 119 4.16 -6.77 6.64
C GLY A 119 3.99 -6.23 5.22
N VAL A 120 3.99 -4.91 5.02
CA VAL A 120 3.96 -4.28 3.68
C VAL A 120 5.40 -3.89 3.30
N LEU A 121 5.84 -4.26 2.08
CA LEU A 121 7.19 -4.02 1.60
C LEU A 121 7.37 -2.59 1.07
N PRO A 122 8.17 -1.73 1.73
CA PRO A 122 8.48 -0.40 1.19
C PRO A 122 9.64 -0.49 0.19
N LEU A 123 9.41 -0.01 -1.03
CA LEU A 123 10.36 0.05 -2.14
C LEU A 123 10.55 1.51 -2.55
N GLU A 124 11.79 1.94 -2.71
CA GLU A 124 12.12 3.30 -3.11
C GLU A 124 12.76 3.30 -4.50
N PHE A 125 12.26 4.13 -5.41
CA PHE A 125 12.88 4.29 -6.72
C PHE A 125 14.30 4.85 -6.59
N MET A 126 15.21 4.43 -7.48
CA MET A 126 16.56 4.99 -7.53
C MET A 126 16.54 6.48 -7.90
N PRO A 127 17.54 7.27 -7.48
CA PRO A 127 17.63 8.69 -7.83
C PRO A 127 17.48 8.93 -9.34
N GLY A 128 16.62 9.87 -9.71
CA GLY A 128 16.31 10.20 -11.11
C GLY A 128 15.28 9.27 -11.77
N THR A 129 14.88 8.17 -11.11
CA THR A 129 13.76 7.32 -11.54
C THR A 129 12.53 7.63 -10.70
N ASN A 130 11.38 7.80 -11.36
CA ASN A 130 10.09 7.98 -10.71
C ASN A 130 8.94 7.50 -11.60
N ARG A 131 7.73 7.47 -11.02
CA ARG A 131 6.51 7.03 -11.72
C ARG A 131 6.24 7.78 -13.04
N LYS A 132 6.65 9.05 -13.14
CA LYS A 132 6.46 9.88 -14.34
C LYS A 132 7.48 9.55 -15.42
N THR A 133 8.75 9.38 -15.06
CA THR A 133 9.83 8.97 -16.00
C THR A 133 9.63 7.55 -16.52
N LEU A 134 8.96 6.70 -15.73
CA LEU A 134 8.61 5.33 -16.12
C LEU A 134 7.31 5.27 -16.93
N HIS A 135 6.59 6.39 -17.01
CA HIS A 135 5.28 6.51 -17.65
C HIS A 135 4.25 5.51 -17.11
N ILE A 136 4.23 5.33 -15.78
CA ILE A 136 3.26 4.46 -15.10
C ILE A 136 1.86 5.09 -15.21
N ASP A 137 0.89 4.34 -15.72
CA ASP A 137 -0.51 4.75 -15.86
C ASP A 137 -1.49 3.95 -14.98
N GLY A 138 -0.97 2.92 -14.29
CA GLY A 138 -1.70 2.06 -13.36
C GLY A 138 -2.36 0.84 -13.99
N SER A 139 -2.27 0.65 -15.31
CA SER A 139 -2.77 -0.54 -16.01
C SER A 139 -1.77 -1.71 -16.04
N GLU A 140 -0.55 -1.50 -15.53
CA GLU A 140 0.52 -2.49 -15.50
C GLU A 140 0.32 -3.53 -14.39
N THR A 141 0.99 -4.67 -14.53
CA THR A 141 1.19 -5.63 -13.44
C THR A 141 2.63 -5.57 -12.94
N TYR A 142 2.83 -5.98 -11.69
CA TYR A 142 4.09 -5.76 -10.98
C TYR A 142 4.57 -7.04 -10.30
N ASP A 143 5.86 -7.33 -10.43
CA ASP A 143 6.57 -8.33 -9.62
C ASP A 143 7.75 -7.68 -8.90
N VAL A 144 8.15 -8.26 -7.76
CA VAL A 144 9.32 -7.82 -7.00
C VAL A 144 10.28 -8.99 -6.88
N LEU A 145 11.46 -8.87 -7.50
CA LEU A 145 12.48 -9.92 -7.55
C LEU A 145 13.73 -9.52 -6.76
N GLY A 146 14.41 -10.53 -6.21
CA GLY A 146 15.66 -10.38 -5.48
C GLY A 146 15.58 -10.84 -4.03
N GLU A 147 16.75 -10.99 -3.41
CA GLU A 147 16.87 -11.37 -2.01
C GLU A 147 16.72 -10.15 -1.10
N ARG A 148 15.86 -10.27 -0.08
CA ARG A 148 15.57 -9.19 0.86
C ARG A 148 16.62 -9.21 1.97
N THR A 149 17.65 -8.40 1.79
CA THR A 149 18.59 -8.03 2.87
C THR A 149 18.45 -6.54 3.18
N PRO A 150 18.99 -6.05 4.31
CA PRO A 150 18.83 -4.65 4.67
C PRO A 150 19.32 -3.71 3.56
N ARG A 151 18.45 -2.84 3.08
CA ARG A 151 18.72 -1.88 1.99
C ARG A 151 19.15 -2.51 0.67
N ALA A 152 18.81 -3.77 0.42
CA ALA A 152 19.11 -4.45 -0.83
C ALA A 152 18.55 -3.70 -2.04
N THR A 153 19.27 -3.78 -3.16
CA THR A 153 18.71 -3.43 -4.46
C THR A 153 17.88 -4.60 -4.96
N LEU A 154 16.57 -4.39 -5.08
CA LEU A 154 15.63 -5.33 -5.68
C LEU A 154 15.27 -4.86 -7.10
N THR A 155 14.58 -5.71 -7.85
CA THR A 155 14.04 -5.39 -9.16
C THR A 155 12.52 -5.34 -9.09
N LEU A 156 11.94 -4.16 -9.34
CA LEU A 156 10.53 -4.01 -9.64
C LEU A 156 10.33 -4.27 -11.14
N VAL A 157 9.71 -5.39 -11.47
CA VAL A 157 9.36 -5.76 -12.85
C VAL A 157 7.99 -5.18 -13.16
N ILE A 158 7.94 -4.27 -14.13
CA ILE A 158 6.71 -3.65 -14.60
C ILE A 158 6.34 -4.31 -15.93
N THR A 159 5.21 -5.00 -15.97
CA THR A 159 4.67 -5.59 -17.20
C THR A 159 3.52 -4.72 -17.69
N ARG A 160 3.74 -4.02 -18.80
CA ARG A 160 2.75 -3.15 -19.42
C ARG A 160 1.65 -3.94 -20.11
N LYS A 161 0.50 -3.30 -20.34
CA LYS A 161 -0.64 -3.90 -21.04
C LYS A 161 -0.32 -4.41 -22.46
N ASN A 162 0.68 -3.81 -23.12
CA ASN A 162 1.17 -4.27 -24.43
C ASN A 162 2.13 -5.48 -24.35
N GLY A 163 2.39 -5.99 -23.15
CA GLY A 163 3.33 -7.10 -22.89
C GLY A 163 4.79 -6.67 -22.75
N GLU A 164 5.11 -5.39 -22.92
CA GLU A 164 6.46 -4.88 -22.68
C GLU A 164 6.82 -5.00 -21.21
N ARG A 165 8.01 -5.55 -20.95
CA ARG A 165 8.56 -5.69 -19.61
C ARG A 165 9.67 -4.67 -19.39
N VAL A 166 9.61 -3.98 -18.25
CA VAL A 166 10.63 -3.05 -17.79
C VAL A 166 11.11 -3.44 -16.42
N ASP A 167 12.41 -3.69 -16.28
CA ASP A 167 13.04 -4.04 -15.03
C ASP A 167 13.63 -2.78 -14.39
N VAL A 168 13.07 -2.38 -13.25
CA VAL A 168 13.42 -1.13 -12.56
C VAL A 168 14.16 -1.45 -11.26
N PRO A 169 15.42 -1.01 -11.08
CA PRO A 169 16.09 -1.15 -9.79
C PRO A 169 15.40 -0.28 -8.74
N VAL A 170 15.14 -0.85 -7.57
CA VAL A 170 14.55 -0.16 -6.42
C VAL A 170 15.30 -0.52 -5.15
N THR A 171 15.39 0.40 -4.21
CA THR A 171 15.94 0.11 -2.88
C THR A 171 14.87 -0.50 -2.00
N CYS A 172 15.12 -1.68 -1.44
CA CYS A 172 14.30 -2.27 -0.39
C CYS A 172 14.46 -1.45 0.90
N ARG A 173 13.42 -0.78 1.37
CA ARG A 173 13.48 0.09 2.56
C ARG A 173 13.25 -0.68 3.87
N LEU A 174 13.65 -1.94 3.91
CA LEU A 174 13.96 -2.66 5.13
C LEU A 174 15.37 -2.22 5.54
N ASP A 175 15.47 -1.32 6.50
CA ASP A 175 16.71 -0.60 6.83
C ASP A 175 17.59 -1.40 7.81
N THR A 176 17.05 -2.43 8.48
CA THR A 176 17.77 -3.27 9.45
C THR A 176 17.46 -4.76 9.30
N ALA A 177 18.31 -5.64 9.84
CA ALA A 177 18.05 -7.08 9.85
C ALA A 177 16.80 -7.46 10.65
N GLU A 178 16.50 -6.72 11.73
CA GLU A 178 15.28 -6.90 12.52
C GLU A 178 14.03 -6.60 11.68
N GLU A 179 14.07 -5.56 10.86
CA GLU A 179 12.96 -5.24 9.96
C GLU A 179 12.75 -6.30 8.88
N VAL A 180 13.83 -6.90 8.36
CA VAL A 180 13.73 -8.07 7.46
C VAL A 180 13.05 -9.24 8.17
N SER A 181 13.50 -9.55 9.39
CA SER A 181 12.95 -10.60 10.25
C SER A 181 11.45 -10.40 10.55
N ILE A 182 11.03 -9.16 10.86
CA ILE A 182 9.63 -8.80 11.08
C ILE A 182 8.80 -8.93 9.78
N TYR A 183 9.33 -8.45 8.66
CA TYR A 183 8.64 -8.51 7.37
C TYR A 183 8.41 -9.96 6.93
N GLU A 184 9.44 -10.80 6.97
CA GLU A 184 9.36 -12.22 6.57
C GLU A 184 8.39 -13.03 7.46
N ALA A 185 8.24 -12.62 8.73
CA ALA A 185 7.23 -13.21 9.62
C ALA A 185 5.78 -12.80 9.26
N GLY A 186 5.58 -11.83 8.36
CA GLY A 186 4.27 -11.28 7.99
C GLY A 186 3.87 -10.04 8.80
N GLY A 187 4.82 -9.40 9.48
CA GLY A 187 4.61 -8.24 10.34
C GLY A 187 4.72 -8.55 11.83
N VAL A 188 4.69 -7.49 12.65
CA VAL A 188 5.05 -7.56 14.07
C VAL A 188 4.13 -8.46 14.89
N LEU A 189 2.82 -8.46 14.60
CA LEU A 189 1.86 -9.30 15.31
C LEU A 189 2.05 -10.78 14.97
N GLN A 190 2.39 -11.08 13.73
CA GLN A 190 2.65 -12.45 13.29
C GLN A 190 3.96 -12.95 13.90
N ARG A 191 4.99 -12.08 13.96
CA ARG A 191 6.25 -12.40 14.64
C ARG A 191 6.03 -12.74 16.11
N PHE A 192 5.31 -11.89 16.84
CA PHE A 192 4.97 -12.17 18.24
C PHE A 192 4.21 -13.49 18.43
N ALA A 193 3.28 -13.81 17.53
CA ALA A 193 2.53 -15.07 17.60
C ALA A 193 3.43 -16.29 17.37
N GLN A 194 4.37 -16.21 16.41
CA GLN A 194 5.35 -17.26 16.15
C GLN A 194 6.28 -17.46 17.35
N ASP A 195 6.87 -16.38 17.87
CA ASP A 195 7.77 -16.45 19.05
C ASP A 195 7.05 -17.05 20.27
N PHE A 196 5.79 -16.70 20.48
CA PHE A 196 4.98 -17.25 21.59
C PHE A 196 4.77 -18.76 21.42
N LEU A 197 4.41 -19.23 20.23
CA LEU A 197 4.21 -20.65 19.93
C LEU A 197 5.52 -21.46 20.07
N GLU A 198 6.64 -20.92 19.60
CA GLU A 198 7.96 -21.56 19.75
C GLU A 198 8.34 -21.71 21.23
N SER A 199 8.13 -20.67 22.04
CA SER A 199 8.43 -20.71 23.48
C SER A 199 7.57 -21.71 24.26
N ALA A 200 6.36 -22.02 23.78
CA ALA A 200 5.46 -22.99 24.39
C ALA A 200 5.81 -24.45 24.06
N THR A 201 6.71 -24.67 23.10
CA THR A 201 7.20 -26.00 22.70
C THR A 201 8.53 -26.41 23.33
N VAL A 202 9.12 -25.54 24.16
CA VAL A 202 10.37 -25.77 24.92
C VAL A 202 10.08 -26.15 26.36
#